data_AF-A0A843M684-F1
#
_entry.id   AF-A0A843M684-F1
#
_cell.length_a   1.000
_cell.length_b   1.000
_cell.length_c   1.000
_cell.angle_alpha   90.00
_cell.angle_beta   90.00
_cell.angle_gamma   90.00
#
_symmetry.space_group_name_H-M   'P 1'
#
loop_
_entity.id
_entity.type
_entity.pdbx_description
1 polymer ?
#
loop_
_entity_poly.entity_id
_entity_poly.type
_entity_poly.pdbx_seq_one_letter_code
_entity_poly.pdbx_strand_id
1 'polypeptide(L)'
;MTQNCSCGKNCITTKENMAGKIAELNPCENCEDVAIKKFSPLNELIDFNELDSDYKKCKCGKRPIDIVMSHVLKIMIEEEIIPQNATLRRHSPVPLPCFYYSTQMAQFIGKDSLVLIHPDFNKKVAKRLTDEVDEVKGVLKGNPQEVNGMIDKDCHVKNFELLSGCCNRSDVMRTLIKNNDEMEKI
;
A
#
# COMPACT_ATOMS: atom_id res chain seq x y z
N MET A 1 -13.96 -21.93 -11.87
CA MET A 1 -13.84 -22.02 -10.40
C MET A 1 -13.26 -20.70 -9.92
N THR A 2 -13.96 -19.97 -9.06
CA THR A 2 -13.42 -18.77 -8.40
C THR A 2 -12.27 -19.22 -7.49
N GLN A 3 -11.04 -18.95 -7.90
CA GLN A 3 -9.87 -19.21 -7.04
C GLN A 3 -9.92 -18.20 -5.89
N ASN A 4 -10.26 -18.67 -4.69
CA ASN A 4 -10.25 -17.84 -3.50
C ASN A 4 -8.81 -17.76 -2.95
N CYS A 5 -8.41 -16.57 -2.51
CA CYS A 5 -7.13 -16.41 -1.81
C CYS A 5 -7.16 -17.15 -0.47
N SER A 6 -5.99 -17.55 0.05
CA SER A 6 -5.87 -18.13 1.40
C SER A 6 -6.42 -17.25 2.51
N CYS A 7 -6.53 -15.92 2.29
CA CYS A 7 -7.17 -14.99 3.22
C CYS A 7 -8.71 -14.97 3.14
N GLY A 8 -9.33 -15.80 2.29
CA GLY A 8 -10.78 -15.86 2.11
C GLY A 8 -11.40 -14.73 1.28
N LYS A 9 -10.60 -13.74 0.83
CA LYS A 9 -11.05 -12.62 -0.01
C LYS A 9 -10.78 -12.87 -1.50
N ASN A 10 -11.46 -12.11 -2.38
CA ASN A 10 -11.24 -12.13 -3.84
C ASN A 10 -9.99 -11.32 -4.24
N CYS A 11 -8.80 -11.79 -3.84
CA CYS A 11 -7.55 -11.07 -4.11
C CYS A 11 -6.97 -11.32 -5.49
N ILE A 12 -7.44 -12.34 -6.21
CA ILE A 12 -6.84 -12.80 -7.46
C ILE A 12 -7.32 -11.90 -8.61
N THR A 13 -6.39 -11.48 -9.45
CA THR A 13 -6.72 -10.77 -10.69
C THR A 13 -6.90 -11.80 -11.79
N THR A 14 -8.05 -11.74 -12.45
CA THR A 14 -8.38 -12.58 -13.60
C THR A 14 -8.64 -11.69 -14.81
N LYS A 15 -8.73 -12.29 -16.00
CA LYS A 15 -9.05 -11.53 -17.23
C LYS A 15 -10.41 -10.82 -17.10
N GLU A 16 -11.38 -11.46 -16.45
CA GLU A 16 -12.74 -10.98 -16.30
C GLU A 16 -12.85 -9.77 -15.35
N ASN A 17 -12.03 -9.72 -14.30
CA ASN A 17 -12.09 -8.62 -13.31
C ASN A 17 -11.05 -7.52 -13.55
N MET A 18 -10.12 -7.71 -14.49
CA MET A 18 -9.03 -6.78 -14.76
C MET A 18 -9.51 -5.36 -15.10
N ALA A 19 -10.50 -5.23 -15.99
CA ALA A 19 -11.04 -3.92 -16.38
C ALA A 19 -11.63 -3.16 -15.18
N GLY A 20 -12.32 -3.87 -14.27
CA GLY A 20 -12.84 -3.29 -13.04
C GLY A 20 -11.73 -2.79 -12.12
N LYS A 21 -10.68 -3.60 -11.91
CA LYS A 21 -9.52 -3.19 -11.09
C LYS A 21 -8.76 -2.00 -11.68
N ILE A 22 -8.66 -1.91 -13.01
CA ILE A 22 -8.07 -0.72 -13.66
C ILE A 22 -8.97 0.50 -13.43
N ALA A 23 -10.28 0.37 -13.60
CA ALA A 23 -11.22 1.46 -13.35
C ALA A 23 -11.18 1.95 -11.90
N GLU A 24 -10.99 1.05 -10.93
CA GLU A 24 -10.81 1.37 -9.51
C GLU A 24 -9.57 2.23 -9.20
N LEU A 25 -8.60 2.34 -10.11
CA LEU A 25 -7.47 3.27 -9.94
C LEU A 25 -7.86 4.75 -10.14
N ASN A 26 -9.01 5.03 -10.77
CA ASN A 26 -9.46 6.39 -11.03
C ASN A 26 -10.13 7.02 -9.80
N PRO A 27 -9.81 8.27 -9.44
CA PRO A 27 -10.60 9.01 -8.47
C PRO A 27 -12.02 9.28 -9.01
N CYS A 28 -12.96 9.54 -8.11
CA CYS A 28 -14.25 10.13 -8.50
C CYS A 28 -14.14 11.66 -8.56
N GLU A 29 -15.14 12.32 -9.11
CA GLU A 29 -15.20 13.79 -9.22
C GLU A 29 -15.14 14.54 -7.87
N ASN A 30 -15.50 13.87 -6.77
CA ASN A 30 -15.51 14.43 -5.41
C ASN A 30 -14.22 14.11 -4.62
N CYS A 31 -13.22 13.47 -5.23
CA CYS A 31 -11.95 13.23 -4.57
C CYS A 31 -11.14 14.52 -4.53
N GLU A 32 -10.80 15.00 -3.34
CA GLU A 32 -10.03 16.22 -3.14
C GLU A 32 -8.57 15.89 -2.79
N ASP A 33 -7.64 16.54 -3.48
CA ASP A 33 -6.21 16.39 -3.21
C ASP A 33 -5.82 17.11 -1.91
N VAL A 34 -4.85 16.56 -1.19
CA VAL A 34 -4.37 17.11 0.08
C VAL A 34 -2.84 17.14 0.08
N ALA A 35 -2.28 18.34 0.01
CA ALA A 35 -0.84 18.53 0.09
C ALA A 35 -0.36 18.48 1.54
N ILE A 36 0.50 17.50 1.86
CA ILE A 36 1.16 17.39 3.17
C ILE A 36 2.64 17.78 3.03
N LYS A 37 3.16 18.59 3.96
CA LYS A 37 4.59 18.91 4.05
C LYS A 37 5.38 17.70 4.54
N LYS A 38 5.70 16.75 3.64
CA LYS A 38 6.27 15.41 3.97
C LYS A 38 7.57 15.41 4.79
N PHE A 39 8.27 16.53 4.88
CA PHE A 39 9.51 16.70 5.62
C PHE A 39 9.33 17.28 7.03
N SER A 40 8.14 17.78 7.36
CA SER A 40 7.82 18.27 8.70
C SER A 40 7.35 17.11 9.59
N PRO A 41 7.60 17.18 10.91
CA PRO A 41 7.05 16.24 11.89
C PRO A 41 5.53 16.12 11.76
N LEU A 42 5.00 14.88 11.77
CA LEU A 42 3.58 14.67 11.51
C LEU A 42 2.68 15.31 12.57
N ASN A 43 3.11 15.26 13.84
CA ASN A 43 2.41 15.84 14.98
C ASN A 43 2.31 17.38 14.94
N GLU A 44 3.11 18.06 14.11
CA GLU A 44 2.99 19.50 13.86
C GLU A 44 2.00 19.82 12.73
N LEU A 45 1.60 18.82 11.93
CA LEU A 45 0.78 18.99 10.74
C LEU A 45 -0.67 18.56 10.92
N ILE A 46 -0.91 17.53 11.74
CA ILE A 46 -2.22 16.90 11.91
C ILE A 46 -2.42 16.55 13.38
N ASP A 47 -3.59 16.87 13.94
CA ASP A 47 -4.00 16.39 15.26
C ASP A 47 -4.26 14.88 15.19
N PHE A 48 -3.54 14.11 16.01
CA PHE A 48 -3.69 12.66 16.05
C PHE A 48 -5.09 12.24 16.50
N ASN A 49 -5.80 13.06 17.27
CA ASN A 49 -7.17 12.77 17.68
C ASN A 49 -8.16 12.84 16.50
N GLU A 50 -7.84 13.60 15.46
CA GLU A 50 -8.67 13.72 14.25
C GLU A 50 -8.30 12.69 13.17
N LEU A 51 -7.06 12.18 13.20
CA LEU A 51 -6.53 11.28 12.18
C LEU A 51 -6.98 9.83 12.40
N ASP A 52 -8.21 9.52 11.99
CA ASP A 52 -8.82 8.19 12.04
C ASP A 52 -9.02 7.59 10.63
N SER A 53 -9.85 6.55 10.54
CA SER A 53 -10.16 5.89 9.27
C SER A 53 -10.98 6.78 8.33
N ASP A 54 -11.75 7.74 8.83
CA ASP A 54 -12.65 8.59 8.05
C ASP A 54 -12.07 9.97 7.71
N TYR A 55 -11.00 10.38 8.38
CA TYR A 55 -10.28 11.62 8.10
C TYR A 55 -9.92 11.76 6.60
N LYS A 56 -10.50 12.79 5.95
CA LYS A 56 -10.35 13.10 4.51
C LYS A 56 -10.73 11.93 3.57
N LYS A 57 -11.55 10.98 4.03
CA LYS A 57 -12.11 9.92 3.18
C LYS A 57 -13.21 10.50 2.29
N CYS A 58 -13.13 10.27 0.99
CA CYS A 58 -14.17 10.63 0.04
C CYS A 58 -15.38 9.70 0.17
N LYS A 59 -16.57 10.17 -0.22
CA LYS A 59 -17.80 9.36 -0.26
C LYS A 59 -17.69 8.10 -1.13
N CYS A 60 -16.77 8.07 -2.09
CA CYS A 60 -16.48 6.87 -2.88
C CYS A 60 -15.64 5.81 -2.13
N GLY A 61 -15.27 6.08 -0.87
CA GLY A 61 -14.48 5.20 -0.02
C GLY A 61 -12.97 5.28 -0.24
N LYS A 62 -12.49 6.26 -1.02
CA LYS A 62 -11.06 6.48 -1.30
C LYS A 62 -10.49 7.65 -0.54
N ARG A 63 -9.19 7.63 -0.30
CA ARG A 63 -8.45 8.65 0.43
C ARG A 63 -7.10 8.95 -0.26
N PRO A 64 -6.59 10.19 -0.22
CA PRO A 64 -5.25 10.49 -0.71
C PRO A 64 -4.20 9.61 -0.03
N ILE A 65 -3.28 9.02 -0.79
CA ILE A 65 -2.28 8.10 -0.25
C ILE A 65 -1.43 8.72 0.87
N ASP A 66 -1.10 10.01 0.79
CA ASP A 66 -0.34 10.69 1.84
C ASP A 66 -1.11 10.79 3.17
N ILE A 67 -2.44 10.87 3.13
CA ILE A 67 -3.28 10.85 4.34
C ILE A 67 -3.32 9.42 4.92
N VAL A 68 -3.44 8.41 4.06
CA VAL A 68 -3.36 7.00 4.49
C VAL A 68 -2.01 6.75 5.18
N MET A 69 -0.91 7.18 4.56
CA MET A 69 0.42 7.03 5.12
C MET A 69 0.61 7.85 6.40
N SER A 70 -0.08 8.99 6.54
CA SER A 70 -0.11 9.75 7.80
C SER A 70 -0.76 8.94 8.91
N HIS A 71 -1.90 8.29 8.65
CA HIS A 71 -2.58 7.45 9.65
C HIS A 71 -1.70 6.24 10.04
N VAL A 72 -1.06 5.61 9.05
CA VAL A 72 -0.06 4.56 9.30
C VAL A 72 1.06 5.06 10.21
N LEU A 73 1.63 6.23 9.90
CA LEU A 73 2.74 6.80 10.66
C LEU A 73 2.33 7.18 12.09
N LYS A 74 1.11 7.71 12.29
CA LYS A 74 0.53 7.93 13.63
C LYS A 74 0.56 6.65 14.47
N ILE A 75 0.05 5.54 13.95
CA ILE A 75 0.03 4.25 14.67
C ILE A 75 1.46 3.82 15.02
N MET A 76 2.40 3.97 14.09
CA MET A 76 3.81 3.62 14.34
C MET A 76 4.44 4.49 15.45
N ILE A 77 4.09 5.77 15.53
CA ILE A 77 4.53 6.70 16.58
C ILE A 77 3.93 6.33 17.94
N GLU A 78 2.61 6.09 17.99
CA GLU A 78 1.89 5.71 19.21
C GLU A 78 2.36 4.36 19.77
N GLU A 79 2.79 3.46 18.90
CA GLU A 79 3.37 2.16 19.26
C GLU A 79 4.88 2.22 19.50
N GLU A 80 5.46 3.42 19.48
CA GLU A 80 6.86 3.72 19.80
C GLU A 80 7.89 2.92 18.97
N ILE A 81 7.51 2.48 17.76
CA ILE A 81 8.44 1.82 16.84
C ILE A 81 9.22 2.83 15.97
N ILE A 82 8.83 4.10 16.01
CA ILE A 82 9.49 5.24 15.37
C ILE A 82 9.40 6.49 16.28
N PRO A 83 10.27 7.51 16.10
CA PRO A 83 10.30 8.66 16.99
C PRO A 83 9.09 9.60 16.85
N GLN A 84 8.80 10.37 17.91
CA GLN A 84 7.67 11.32 17.97
C GLN A 84 7.75 12.44 16.90
N ASN A 85 8.96 12.84 16.50
CA ASN A 85 9.17 13.84 15.45
C ASN A 85 9.27 13.20 14.05
N ALA A 86 8.71 12.00 13.87
CA ALA A 86 8.75 11.29 12.60
C ALA A 86 8.04 12.08 11.49
N THR A 87 8.60 11.93 10.30
CA THR A 87 8.16 12.59 9.07
C THR A 87 7.79 11.55 8.03
N LEU A 88 6.78 11.83 7.21
CA LEU A 88 6.32 10.93 6.15
C LEU A 88 7.47 10.51 5.23
N ARG A 89 8.38 11.43 4.90
CA ARG A 89 9.46 11.15 3.93
C ARG A 89 10.47 10.13 4.44
N ARG A 90 10.77 10.10 5.74
CA ARG A 90 11.89 9.32 6.29
C ARG A 90 11.46 8.05 7.03
N HIS A 91 10.27 8.06 7.62
CA HIS A 91 9.87 7.04 8.59
C HIS A 91 8.64 6.25 8.12
N SER A 92 8.02 6.62 7.00
CA SER A 92 6.93 5.82 6.45
C SER A 92 7.43 4.45 6.01
N PRO A 93 6.63 3.39 6.23
CA PRO A 93 6.92 2.08 5.65
C PRO A 93 6.79 2.16 4.13
N VAL A 94 7.35 1.17 3.43
CA VAL A 94 7.21 1.10 1.97
C VAL A 94 5.78 0.67 1.62
N PRO A 95 4.99 1.51 0.91
CA PRO A 95 3.65 1.16 0.49
C PRO A 95 3.69 0.45 -0.86
N LEU A 96 3.36 -0.84 -0.89
CA LEU A 96 3.23 -1.61 -2.12
C LEU A 96 1.76 -1.68 -2.56
N PRO A 97 1.41 -1.16 -3.75
CA PRO A 97 0.08 -1.32 -4.30
C PRO A 97 -0.28 -2.80 -4.48
N CYS A 98 -1.50 -3.17 -4.09
CA CYS A 98 -2.04 -4.51 -4.31
C CYS A 98 -2.37 -4.77 -5.78
N PHE A 99 -2.65 -3.73 -6.53
CA PHE A 99 -2.85 -3.76 -7.97
C PHE A 99 -2.05 -2.63 -8.60
N TYR A 100 -1.11 -2.97 -9.48
CA TYR A 100 -0.31 -2.01 -10.23
C TYR A 100 -0.65 -2.11 -11.71
N TYR A 101 -0.84 -0.96 -12.36
CA TYR A 101 -1.02 -0.87 -13.79
C TYR A 101 -0.01 0.13 -14.36
N SER A 102 0.83 -0.31 -15.31
CA SER A 102 2.03 0.44 -15.69
C SER A 102 1.79 1.84 -16.28
N THR A 103 0.58 2.14 -16.76
CA THR A 103 0.23 3.46 -17.31
C THR A 103 -0.55 4.34 -16.34
N GLN A 104 -0.85 3.86 -15.13
CA GLN A 104 -1.69 4.57 -14.18
C GLN A 104 -1.29 4.30 -12.73
N MET A 105 -0.94 5.36 -12.00
CA MET A 105 -0.67 5.29 -10.57
C MET A 105 -1.80 5.96 -9.79
N ALA A 106 -2.47 5.21 -8.92
CA ALA A 106 -3.54 5.74 -8.09
C ALA A 106 -2.98 6.68 -7.03
N GLN A 107 -3.44 7.93 -7.03
CA GLN A 107 -3.19 8.91 -5.95
C GLN A 107 -4.23 8.79 -4.82
N PHE A 108 -5.41 8.27 -5.17
CA PHE A 108 -6.53 8.02 -4.26
C PHE A 108 -6.75 6.52 -4.16
N ILE A 109 -6.57 5.98 -2.96
CA ILE A 109 -6.62 4.54 -2.72
C ILE A 109 -7.81 4.20 -1.83
N GLY A 110 -8.39 3.02 -2.05
CA GLY A 110 -9.52 2.53 -1.29
C GLY A 110 -9.13 1.39 -0.36
N LYS A 111 -10.14 0.74 0.22
CA LYS A 111 -9.97 -0.43 1.09
C LYS A 111 -9.09 -1.51 0.47
N ASP A 112 -8.28 -2.18 1.30
CA ASP A 112 -7.45 -3.33 0.90
C ASP A 112 -6.51 -3.05 -0.30
N SER A 113 -6.01 -1.80 -0.45
CA SER A 113 -5.20 -1.37 -1.59
C SER A 113 -3.69 -1.46 -1.38
N LEU A 114 -3.22 -1.54 -0.13
CA LEU A 114 -1.78 -1.51 0.20
C LEU A 114 -1.31 -2.74 0.97
N VAL A 115 -0.09 -3.18 0.64
CA VAL A 115 0.74 -4.01 1.53
C VAL A 115 1.88 -3.12 2.04
N LEU A 116 2.11 -3.12 3.36
CA LEU A 116 3.16 -2.32 3.99
C LEU A 116 4.36 -3.17 4.36
N ILE A 117 5.57 -2.65 4.14
CA ILE A 117 6.83 -3.29 4.55
C ILE A 117 7.63 -2.36 5.46
N HIS A 118 8.05 -2.85 6.63
CA HIS A 118 8.97 -2.17 7.53
C HIS A 118 9.79 -3.16 8.38
N PRO A 119 11.07 -2.90 8.69
CA PRO A 119 11.88 -3.79 9.52
C PRO A 119 11.38 -3.88 10.97
N ASP A 120 10.88 -2.79 11.53
CA ASP A 120 10.49 -2.72 12.96
C ASP A 120 9.02 -3.10 13.23
N PHE A 121 8.28 -3.56 12.22
CA PHE A 121 6.93 -4.05 12.46
C PHE A 121 6.92 -5.27 13.39
N ASN A 122 5.90 -5.32 14.23
CA ASN A 122 5.60 -6.43 15.14
C ASN A 122 4.10 -6.75 15.07
N LYS A 123 3.67 -7.86 15.69
CA LYS A 123 2.28 -8.33 15.62
C LYS A 123 1.26 -7.33 16.17
N LYS A 124 1.63 -6.55 17.20
CA LYS A 124 0.74 -5.53 17.79
C LYS A 124 0.48 -4.41 16.79
N VAL A 125 1.54 -3.82 16.24
CA VAL A 125 1.46 -2.78 15.20
C VAL A 125 0.73 -3.30 13.97
N ALA A 126 1.09 -4.49 13.49
CA ALA A 126 0.49 -5.08 12.30
C ALA A 126 -1.03 -5.28 12.44
N LYS A 127 -1.50 -5.69 13.63
CA LYS A 127 -2.93 -5.84 13.91
C LYS A 127 -3.64 -4.49 13.89
N ARG A 128 -3.10 -3.48 14.59
CA ARG A 128 -3.64 -2.11 14.59
C ARG A 128 -3.75 -1.55 13.18
N LEU A 129 -2.69 -1.69 12.37
CA LEU A 129 -2.69 -1.21 10.99
C LEU A 129 -3.80 -1.84 10.14
N THR A 130 -4.04 -3.15 10.24
CA THR A 130 -5.09 -3.83 9.47
C THR A 130 -6.50 -3.60 10.02
N ASP A 131 -6.63 -3.23 11.29
CA ASP A 131 -7.93 -2.97 11.93
C ASP A 131 -8.37 -1.49 11.79
N GLU A 132 -7.42 -0.55 11.88
CA GLU A 132 -7.67 0.89 11.96
C GLU A 132 -7.50 1.61 10.61
N VAL A 133 -6.69 1.07 9.69
CA VAL A 133 -6.42 1.68 8.38
C VAL A 133 -7.03 0.83 7.26
N ASP A 134 -8.25 1.18 6.83
CA ASP A 134 -9.04 0.43 5.84
C ASP A 134 -8.25 0.06 4.57
N GLU A 135 -7.35 0.94 4.12
CA GLU A 135 -6.58 0.74 2.89
C GLU A 135 -5.45 -0.29 3.04
N VAL A 136 -5.08 -0.66 4.26
CA VAL A 136 -4.03 -1.65 4.54
C VAL A 136 -4.60 -3.06 4.47
N LYS A 137 -4.22 -3.79 3.42
CA LYS A 137 -4.58 -5.19 3.21
C LYS A 137 -3.66 -6.16 3.96
N GLY A 138 -2.38 -5.81 4.09
CA GLY A 138 -1.36 -6.71 4.64
C GLY A 138 -0.13 -5.98 5.15
N VAL A 139 0.51 -6.58 6.14
CA VAL A 139 1.69 -6.02 6.82
C VAL A 139 2.79 -7.06 6.86
N LEU A 140 3.95 -6.69 6.32
CA LEU A 140 5.14 -7.53 6.20
C LEU A 140 6.28 -6.94 7.03
N LYS A 141 6.94 -7.79 7.82
CA LYS A 141 8.20 -7.44 8.47
C LYS A 141 9.37 -7.76 7.56
N GLY A 142 10.26 -6.80 7.39
CA GLY A 142 11.58 -6.99 6.77
C GLY A 142 12.12 -5.72 6.15
N ASN A 143 13.38 -5.78 5.71
CA ASN A 143 14.09 -4.63 5.17
C ASN A 143 14.08 -4.67 3.64
N PRO A 144 13.40 -3.74 2.95
CA PRO A 144 13.39 -3.70 1.49
C PRO A 144 14.72 -3.27 0.87
N GLN A 145 15.67 -2.76 1.67
CA GLN A 145 17.03 -2.44 1.22
C GLN A 145 17.96 -3.67 1.20
N GLU A 146 17.53 -4.77 1.82
CA GLU A 146 18.26 -6.03 1.77
C GLU A 146 17.79 -6.90 0.60
N VAL A 147 18.71 -7.69 0.06
CA VAL A 147 18.36 -8.72 -0.92
C VAL A 147 17.55 -9.80 -0.20
N ASN A 148 16.24 -9.82 -0.49
CA ASN A 148 15.34 -10.86 -0.03
C ASN A 148 15.35 -12.02 -1.03
N GLY A 149 15.24 -13.24 -0.51
CA GLY A 149 15.39 -14.49 -1.26
C GLY A 149 16.74 -15.14 -0.98
N MET A 150 17.24 -15.87 -1.97
CA MET A 150 18.49 -16.62 -1.92
C MET A 150 19.42 -16.07 -3.00
N ILE A 151 20.60 -15.59 -2.61
CA ILE A 151 21.59 -15.04 -3.55
C ILE A 151 22.33 -16.18 -4.27
N ASP A 152 22.78 -17.17 -3.49
CA ASP A 152 23.42 -18.38 -3.96
C ASP A 152 23.05 -19.57 -3.06
N LYS A 153 23.51 -20.77 -3.44
CA LYS A 153 23.23 -22.02 -2.74
C LYS A 153 23.76 -22.10 -1.30
N ASP A 154 24.71 -21.25 -0.94
CA ASP A 154 25.41 -21.27 0.35
C ASP A 154 24.83 -20.23 1.32
N CYS A 155 23.98 -19.31 0.83
CA CYS A 155 23.29 -18.29 1.62
C CYS A 155 21.99 -18.81 2.26
N HIS A 156 21.70 -18.34 3.48
CA HIS A 156 20.37 -18.49 4.07
C HIS A 156 19.32 -17.68 3.30
N VAL A 157 18.16 -18.28 3.08
CA VAL A 157 17.00 -17.59 2.47
C VAL A 157 16.50 -16.51 3.43
N LYS A 158 16.53 -15.26 2.99
CA LYS A 158 15.90 -14.15 3.71
C LYS A 158 14.49 -13.94 3.19
N ASN A 159 13.49 -13.99 4.07
CA ASN A 159 12.09 -13.79 3.69
C ASN A 159 11.51 -12.59 4.45
N PHE A 160 10.55 -11.92 3.82
CA PHE A 160 9.60 -11.11 4.55
C PHE A 160 8.68 -12.00 5.39
N GLU A 161 8.37 -11.59 6.62
CA GLU A 161 7.41 -12.26 7.48
C GLU A 161 6.04 -11.59 7.36
N LEU A 162 4.99 -12.33 7.01
CA LEU A 162 3.62 -11.84 7.03
C LEU A 162 3.09 -11.79 8.46
N LEU A 163 2.92 -10.58 9.00
CA LEU A 163 2.46 -10.37 10.37
C LEU A 163 0.93 -10.27 10.49
N SER A 164 0.27 -9.69 9.48
CA SER A 164 -1.20 -9.56 9.44
C SER A 164 -1.70 -9.43 7.99
N GLY A 165 -2.94 -9.87 7.75
CA GLY A 165 -3.66 -9.65 6.50
C GLY A 165 -3.20 -10.53 5.33
N CYS A 166 -3.13 -9.96 4.12
CA CYS A 166 -2.83 -10.67 2.89
C CYS A 166 -1.83 -9.90 2.02
N CYS A 167 -0.80 -10.59 1.52
CA CYS A 167 0.23 -10.02 0.65
C CYS A 167 0.02 -10.33 -0.85
N ASN A 168 -1.13 -10.87 -1.26
CA ASN A 168 -1.38 -11.12 -2.69
C ASN A 168 -1.46 -9.79 -3.44
N ARG A 169 -0.63 -9.68 -4.49
CA ARG A 169 -0.54 -8.53 -5.38
C ARG A 169 -0.73 -8.96 -6.82
N SER A 170 -1.02 -8.00 -7.70
CA SER A 170 -1.04 -8.22 -9.14
C SER A 170 -0.44 -7.02 -9.85
N ASP A 171 0.54 -7.28 -10.69
CA ASP A 171 1.20 -6.27 -11.51
C ASP A 171 0.81 -6.51 -12.97
N VAL A 172 0.15 -5.54 -13.58
CA VAL A 172 -0.27 -5.57 -14.99
C VAL A 172 0.60 -4.57 -15.75
N MET A 173 1.43 -5.09 -16.64
CA MET A 173 2.32 -4.28 -17.45
C MET A 173 1.78 -4.19 -18.86
N ARG A 174 1.57 -2.96 -19.32
CA ARG A 174 1.32 -2.69 -20.72
C ARG A 174 2.63 -2.81 -21.49
N THR A 175 2.69 -3.72 -22.45
CA THR A 175 3.83 -3.90 -23.35
C THR A 175 3.47 -3.37 -24.73
N LEU A 176 4.44 -2.80 -25.44
CA LEU A 176 4.29 -2.51 -26.86
C LEU A 176 4.74 -3.73 -27.66
N ILE A 177 3.99 -4.10 -28.70
CA ILE A 177 4.43 -5.09 -29.69
C ILE A 177 4.85 -4.32 -30.93
N LYS A 178 6.00 -4.67 -31.50
CA LYS A 178 6.49 -4.10 -32.75
C LYS A 178 5.80 -4.83 -33.90
N ASN A 179 4.91 -4.16 -34.62
CA ASN A 179 4.32 -4.65 -35.86
C ASN A 179 4.80 -3.74 -36.99
N ASN A 180 5.50 -4.31 -37.97
CA ASN A 180 5.93 -3.60 -39.20
C ASN A 180 6.52 -2.20 -38.95
N ASP A 181 7.59 -2.14 -38.15
CA ASP A 181 8.32 -0.91 -37.78
C ASP A 181 7.56 0.16 -36.99
N GLU A 182 6.28 -0.06 -36.68
CA GLU A 182 5.50 0.78 -35.78
C GLU A 182 5.28 0.07 -34.43
N MET A 183 5.30 0.86 -33.35
CA MET A 183 4.97 0.35 -32.02
C MET A 183 3.46 0.50 -31.80
N GLU A 184 2.73 -0.61 -31.81
CA GLU A 184 1.31 -0.60 -31.54
C GLU A 184 1.03 -0.74 -30.03
N LYS A 185 0.08 0.05 -29.55
CA LYS A 185 -0.40 -0.01 -28.16
C LYS A 185 -1.41 -1.14 -28.04
N ILE A 186 -1.15 -2.11 -27.16
CA ILE A 186 -2.14 -3.09 -26.71
C ILE A 186 -2.56 -2.70 -25.31
#